data_AF-A0A8H6HP84-F1
#
_entry.id   AF-A0A8H6HP84-F1
#
_cell.length_a   1.000
_cell.length_b   1.000
_cell.length_c   1.000
_cell.angle_alpha   90.00
_cell.angle_beta   90.00
_cell.angle_gamma   90.00
#
_symmetry.space_group_name_H-M   'P 1'
#
loop_
_entity.id
_entity.type
_entity.pdbx_description
1 polymer ?
#
loop_
_entity_poly.entity_id
_entity_poly.type
_entity_poly.pdbx_seq_one_letter_code
_entity_poly.pdbx_strand_id
1 'polypeptide(L)'
;MAGYSPPQREDVTQWTPLEGPPCTATNFTPDPHTVPKSNWNRATAKVFVETFLAADDPTFQGFSRSEIESGFFKRVKSWQYRVKNPLTEEEKQEKRRKERKRTLYQRRLRSTMVHPEARRHSEMVKAYGASGMSTDESEHETTGTGAASYNVKSKFWRHPEAEPCFSILDALHRNTRFRPGGSKKIIRKRGGQERIRVVSANPKQSTSEPVLGLPSHLYHPRLDGSAVAAQSSEVRYDFHNTTGIINIATNNTGRLNTLRHFR
;
A
#
# COMPACT_ATOMS: atom_id res chain seq x y z
N MET A 1 -1.55 -16.63 9.82
CA MET A 1 -0.85 -17.77 10.45
C MET A 1 -1.81 -18.43 11.43
N ALA A 2 -2.99 -18.84 10.98
CA ALA A 2 -3.84 -19.72 11.78
C ALA A 2 -3.27 -21.13 11.61
N GLY A 3 -2.95 -21.83 12.69
CA GLY A 3 -2.45 -23.21 12.66
C GLY A 3 -0.93 -23.39 12.78
N TYR A 4 -0.13 -22.35 13.03
CA TYR A 4 1.28 -22.54 13.41
C TYR A 4 1.39 -22.69 14.93
N SER A 5 1.91 -23.83 15.39
CA SER A 5 2.36 -24.00 16.78
C SER A 5 3.89 -23.94 16.81
N PRO A 6 4.49 -23.03 17.60
CA PRO A 6 5.93 -23.09 17.83
C PRO A 6 6.33 -24.42 18.49
N PRO A 7 7.56 -24.89 18.25
CA PRO A 7 8.08 -26.03 19.00
C PRO A 7 8.12 -25.69 20.49
N GLN A 8 7.93 -26.69 21.36
CA GLN A 8 8.09 -26.46 22.80
C GLN A 8 9.54 -26.15 23.10
N ARG A 9 9.77 -25.35 24.14
CA ARG A 9 11.13 -24.87 24.46
C ARG A 9 12.03 -26.04 24.82
N GLU A 10 11.47 -27.02 25.52
CA GLU A 10 12.11 -28.25 25.95
C GLU A 10 12.64 -29.02 24.73
N ASP A 11 11.79 -29.23 23.72
CA ASP A 11 12.16 -29.92 22.46
C ASP A 11 13.36 -29.25 21.80
N VAL A 12 13.35 -27.92 21.71
CA VAL A 12 14.44 -27.16 21.06
C VAL A 12 15.75 -27.26 21.84
N THR A 13 15.67 -27.32 23.18
CA THR A 13 16.85 -27.40 24.05
C THR A 13 17.44 -28.79 24.16
N GLN A 14 16.60 -29.83 24.11
CA GLN A 14 17.01 -31.23 24.25
C GLN A 14 17.46 -31.84 22.92
N TRP A 15 16.94 -31.34 21.80
CA TRP A 15 17.29 -31.86 20.48
C TRP A 15 18.77 -31.70 20.15
N THR A 16 19.35 -32.77 19.60
CA THR A 16 20.72 -32.77 19.09
C THR A 16 20.77 -33.09 17.59
N PRO A 17 21.74 -32.53 16.83
CA PRO A 17 21.88 -32.83 15.40
C PRO A 17 22.08 -34.30 15.05
N LEU A 18 22.45 -35.13 16.02
CA LEU A 18 22.68 -36.58 15.86
C LEU A 18 21.38 -37.39 15.80
N GLU A 19 20.30 -36.88 16.37
CA GLU A 19 18.97 -37.52 16.39
C GLU A 19 18.23 -37.39 15.05
N GLY A 20 18.80 -36.66 14.10
CA GLY A 20 18.19 -36.39 12.79
C GLY A 20 17.48 -35.03 12.73
N PRO A 21 16.74 -34.75 11.64
CA PRO A 21 16.08 -33.47 11.46
C PRO A 21 15.01 -33.22 12.54
N PRO A 22 14.93 -32.00 13.13
CA PRO A 22 13.98 -31.70 14.20
C PRO A 22 12.52 -31.62 13.73
N CYS A 23 12.32 -31.63 12.42
CA CYS A 23 11.02 -31.50 11.77
C CYS A 23 11.05 -32.12 10.38
N THR A 24 9.87 -32.29 9.77
CA THR A 24 9.70 -32.76 8.39
C THR A 24 9.02 -31.69 7.55
N ALA A 25 8.88 -31.92 6.24
CA ALA A 25 8.09 -31.05 5.36
C ALA A 25 6.63 -30.92 5.81
N THR A 26 6.05 -31.98 6.39
CA THR A 26 4.67 -32.05 6.85
C THR A 26 4.45 -31.47 8.26
N ASN A 27 5.49 -31.48 9.10
CA ASN A 27 5.47 -30.92 10.45
C ASN A 27 6.54 -29.83 10.63
N PHE A 28 6.50 -28.80 9.78
CA PHE A 28 7.57 -27.82 9.67
C PHE A 28 7.53 -26.76 10.79
N THR A 29 8.48 -26.82 11.74
CA THR A 29 8.45 -26.03 12.99
C THR A 29 9.73 -25.20 13.25
N PRO A 30 10.00 -24.15 12.44
CA PRO A 30 11.11 -23.22 12.70
C PRO A 30 10.93 -22.39 13.98
N ASP A 31 11.93 -22.33 14.84
CA ASP A 31 11.83 -21.62 16.12
C ASP A 31 12.16 -20.11 16.02
N PRO A 32 11.19 -19.20 16.26
CA PRO A 32 11.45 -17.76 16.27
C PRO A 32 12.01 -17.23 17.61
N HIS A 33 12.04 -18.04 18.67
CA HIS A 33 12.44 -17.61 20.01
C HIS A 33 13.96 -17.65 20.21
N THR A 34 14.66 -18.61 19.60
CA THR A 34 16.14 -18.67 19.58
C THR A 34 16.77 -17.77 18.52
N VAL A 35 18.11 -17.74 18.47
CA VAL A 35 18.84 -17.02 17.41
C VAL A 35 18.51 -17.62 16.03
N PRO A 36 18.39 -16.81 14.95
CA PRO A 36 17.96 -17.33 13.65
C PRO A 36 18.79 -18.47 13.09
N LYS A 37 20.09 -18.53 13.42
CA LYS A 37 21.03 -19.59 13.01
C LYS A 37 21.33 -20.59 14.14
N SER A 38 20.39 -20.82 15.07
CA SER A 38 20.48 -21.87 16.08
C SER A 38 20.61 -23.25 15.42
N ASN A 39 21.12 -24.25 16.16
CA ASN A 39 21.29 -25.60 15.62
C ASN A 39 19.96 -26.16 15.10
N TRP A 40 18.87 -25.96 15.86
CA TRP A 40 17.50 -26.27 15.44
C TRP A 40 17.15 -25.63 14.10
N ASN A 41 17.23 -24.30 14.01
CA ASN A 41 16.85 -23.58 12.79
C ASN A 41 17.76 -23.92 11.59
N ARG A 42 19.03 -24.26 11.81
CA ARG A 42 19.91 -24.77 10.74
C ARG A 42 19.44 -26.12 10.21
N ALA A 43 19.05 -27.03 11.08
CA ALA A 43 18.51 -28.32 10.65
C ALA A 43 17.14 -28.17 9.99
N THR A 44 16.26 -27.32 10.52
CA THR A 44 14.99 -26.94 9.87
C THR A 44 15.23 -26.29 8.50
N ALA A 45 16.25 -25.45 8.36
CA ALA A 45 16.60 -24.84 7.07
C ALA A 45 16.98 -25.90 6.03
N LYS A 46 17.69 -26.97 6.42
CA LYS A 46 18.02 -28.08 5.51
C LYS A 46 16.76 -28.76 4.98
N VAL A 47 15.82 -29.09 5.87
CA VAL A 47 14.52 -29.67 5.50
C VAL A 47 13.75 -28.74 4.55
N PHE A 48 13.72 -27.44 4.85
CA PHE A 48 13.10 -26.44 3.98
C PHE A 48 13.72 -26.42 2.59
N VAL A 49 15.05 -26.32 2.52
CA VAL A 49 15.79 -26.23 1.27
C VAL A 49 15.61 -27.48 0.42
N GLU A 50 15.66 -28.67 1.02
CA GLU A 50 15.46 -29.94 0.32
C GLU A 50 14.04 -30.04 -0.22
N THR A 51 13.04 -29.71 0.60
CA THR A 51 11.63 -29.69 0.18
C THR A 51 11.38 -28.66 -0.91
N PHE A 52 12.01 -27.49 -0.82
CA PHE A 52 11.88 -26.41 -1.79
C PHE A 52 12.52 -26.77 -3.14
N LEU A 53 13.69 -27.42 -3.14
CA LEU A 53 14.35 -27.88 -4.36
C LEU A 53 13.65 -29.10 -4.98
N ALA A 54 13.01 -29.94 -4.18
CA ALA A 54 12.21 -31.07 -4.66
C ALA A 54 10.85 -30.64 -5.21
N ALA A 55 10.39 -29.43 -4.91
CA ALA A 55 9.17 -28.89 -5.49
C ALA A 55 9.40 -28.56 -6.97
N ASP A 56 8.71 -29.29 -7.85
CA ASP A 56 8.71 -29.03 -9.30
C ASP A 56 7.86 -27.79 -9.64
N ASP A 57 8.26 -26.63 -9.12
CA ASP A 57 7.63 -25.35 -9.40
C ASP A 57 8.56 -24.52 -10.31
N PRO A 58 8.13 -24.19 -11.54
CA PRO A 58 8.91 -23.37 -12.47
C PRO A 58 9.33 -22.00 -11.91
N THR A 59 8.63 -21.47 -10.91
CA THR A 59 8.96 -20.19 -10.27
C THR A 59 10.15 -20.27 -9.32
N PHE A 60 10.56 -21.48 -8.93
CA PHE A 60 11.69 -21.74 -8.04
C PHE A 60 12.94 -22.22 -8.77
N GLN A 61 12.86 -22.35 -10.10
CA GLN A 61 14.01 -22.69 -10.93
C GLN A 61 15.04 -21.54 -10.92
N GLY A 62 16.32 -21.89 -10.75
CA GLY A 62 17.45 -20.96 -10.81
C GLY A 62 17.93 -20.40 -9.46
N PHE A 63 17.26 -20.72 -8.34
CA PHE A 63 17.79 -20.38 -7.02
C PHE A 63 18.82 -21.42 -6.56
N SER A 64 19.98 -20.94 -6.13
CA SER A 64 20.98 -21.79 -5.50
C SER A 64 20.56 -22.21 -4.09
N ARG A 65 21.11 -23.34 -3.62
CA ARG A 65 20.90 -23.85 -2.26
C ARG A 65 21.16 -22.77 -1.19
N SER A 66 22.24 -22.02 -1.36
CA SER A 66 22.65 -20.96 -0.43
C SER A 66 21.68 -19.77 -0.43
N GLU A 67 21.12 -19.40 -1.58
CA GLU A 67 20.13 -18.32 -1.66
C GLU A 67 18.84 -18.66 -0.95
N ILE A 68 18.35 -19.90 -1.12
CA ILE A 68 17.15 -20.39 -0.45
C ILE A 68 17.36 -20.42 1.06
N GLU A 69 18.49 -20.95 1.52
CA GLU A 69 18.87 -20.99 2.94
C GLU A 69 19.00 -19.58 3.55
N SER A 70 19.66 -18.66 2.83
CA SER A 70 19.77 -17.25 3.23
C SER A 70 18.39 -16.58 3.33
N GLY A 71 17.50 -16.86 2.37
CA GLY A 71 16.11 -16.42 2.38
C GLY A 71 15.34 -16.92 3.60
N PHE A 72 15.50 -18.20 3.95
CA PHE A 72 14.92 -18.80 5.14
C PHE A 72 15.36 -18.07 6.42
N PHE A 73 16.67 -17.87 6.63
CA PHE A 73 17.15 -17.18 7.84
C PHE A 73 16.72 -15.72 7.92
N LYS A 74 16.67 -15.01 6.78
CA LYS A 74 16.10 -13.64 6.73
C LYS A 74 14.63 -13.65 7.17
N ARG A 75 13.87 -14.68 6.78
CA ARG A 75 12.47 -14.83 7.16
C ARG A 75 12.31 -15.12 8.65
N VAL A 76 13.10 -16.05 9.22
CA VAL A 76 13.10 -16.34 10.66
C VAL A 76 13.48 -15.10 11.46
N LYS A 77 14.52 -14.36 11.07
CA LYS A 77 14.91 -13.09 11.71
C LYS A 77 13.78 -12.05 11.70
N SER A 78 13.13 -11.86 10.55
CA SER A 78 11.98 -10.96 10.43
C SER A 78 10.81 -11.38 11.32
N TRP A 79 10.60 -12.68 11.47
CA TRP A 79 9.55 -13.21 12.32
C TRP A 79 9.86 -13.07 13.80
N GLN A 80 11.08 -13.41 14.23
CA GLN A 80 11.55 -13.17 15.59
C GLN A 80 11.35 -11.71 16.00
N TYR A 81 11.67 -10.76 15.11
CA TYR A 81 11.43 -9.34 15.38
C TYR A 81 9.95 -9.04 15.66
N ARG A 82 9.02 -9.63 14.89
CA ARG A 82 7.57 -9.46 15.08
C ARG A 82 7.04 -10.12 16.36
N VAL A 83 7.64 -11.24 16.77
CA VAL A 83 7.27 -11.93 18.03
C VAL A 83 7.76 -11.13 19.24
N LYS A 84 8.99 -10.61 19.18
CA LYS A 84 9.58 -9.79 20.25
C LYS A 84 8.96 -8.39 20.35
N ASN A 85 8.48 -7.86 19.24
CA ASN A 85 7.90 -6.53 19.15
C ASN A 85 6.48 -6.64 18.57
N PRO A 86 5.52 -7.23 19.32
CA PRO A 86 4.15 -7.30 18.87
C PRO A 86 3.59 -5.88 18.79
N LEU A 87 3.18 -5.48 17.59
CA LEU A 87 2.47 -4.20 17.43
C LEU A 87 1.08 -4.30 18.04
N THR A 88 0.64 -3.23 18.71
CA THR A 88 -0.77 -3.08 19.09
C THR A 88 -1.66 -3.00 17.84
N GLU A 89 -2.96 -3.26 17.97
CA GLU A 89 -3.87 -3.11 16.83
C GLU A 89 -3.91 -1.66 16.31
N GLU A 90 -3.76 -0.69 17.22
CA GLU A 90 -3.67 0.73 16.89
C GLU A 90 -2.41 1.02 16.05
N GLU A 91 -1.25 0.52 16.45
CA GLU A 91 0.00 0.68 15.69
C GLU A 91 -0.07 0.00 14.31
N LYS A 92 -0.68 -1.20 14.24
CA LYS A 92 -0.94 -1.87 12.96
C LYS A 92 -1.85 -1.04 12.08
N GLN A 93 -2.90 -0.46 12.65
CA GLN A 93 -3.84 0.40 11.93
C GLN A 93 -3.16 1.68 11.43
N GLU A 94 -2.35 2.32 12.27
CA GLU A 94 -1.55 3.50 11.94
C GLU A 94 -0.57 3.19 10.80
N LYS A 95 0.16 2.07 10.89
CA LYS A 95 1.06 1.62 9.82
C LYS A 95 0.31 1.37 8.50
N ARG A 96 -0.86 0.72 8.54
CA ARG A 96 -1.74 0.54 7.37
C ARG A 96 -2.23 1.87 6.81
N ARG A 97 -2.55 2.85 7.65
CA ARG A 97 -2.93 4.21 7.23
C ARG A 97 -1.77 4.93 6.54
N LYS A 98 -0.57 4.91 7.12
CA LYS A 98 0.65 5.50 6.55
C LYS A 98 1.00 4.89 5.18
N GLU A 99 0.95 3.56 5.08
CA GLU A 99 1.24 2.87 3.81
C GLU A 99 0.20 3.18 2.72
N ARG A 100 -1.09 3.29 3.10
CA ARG A 100 -2.15 3.71 2.16
C ARG A 100 -1.92 5.13 1.64
N LYS A 101 -1.58 6.08 2.52
CA LYS A 101 -1.23 7.46 2.13
C LYS A 101 -0.04 7.50 1.18
N ARG A 102 1.03 6.76 1.51
CA ARG A 102 2.24 6.66 0.69
C ARG A 102 1.93 6.11 -0.70
N THR A 103 1.16 5.02 -0.75
CA THR A 103 0.73 4.40 -2.01
C THR A 103 -0.10 5.38 -2.85
N LEU A 104 -1.04 6.10 -2.23
CA LEU A 104 -1.86 7.09 -2.94
C LEU A 104 -1.01 8.23 -3.51
N TYR A 105 -0.10 8.77 -2.71
CA TYR A 105 0.85 9.81 -3.15
C TYR A 105 1.64 9.34 -4.38
N GLN A 106 2.24 8.15 -4.31
CA GLN A 106 3.01 7.58 -5.42
C GLN A 106 2.16 7.39 -6.69
N ARG A 107 0.90 6.94 -6.53
CA ARG A 107 -0.02 6.77 -7.67
C ARG A 107 -0.34 8.10 -8.34
N ARG A 108 -0.69 9.12 -7.56
CA ARG A 108 -1.01 10.46 -8.06
C ARG A 108 0.19 11.12 -8.73
N LEU A 109 1.37 11.02 -8.13
CA LEU A 109 2.62 11.49 -8.73
C LEU A 109 2.95 10.73 -10.02
N ARG A 110 2.67 9.42 -10.08
CA ARG A 110 2.81 8.68 -11.34
C ARG A 110 1.83 9.17 -12.40
N SER A 111 0.59 9.48 -12.04
CA SER A 111 -0.39 10.03 -12.98
C SER A 111 0.09 11.35 -13.59
N THR A 112 0.71 12.24 -12.80
CA THR A 112 1.27 13.50 -13.36
C THR A 112 2.42 13.24 -14.32
N MET A 113 3.24 12.22 -14.10
CA MET A 113 4.34 11.88 -15.03
C MET A 113 3.85 11.24 -16.33
N VAL A 114 2.84 10.38 -16.25
CA VAL A 114 2.32 9.60 -17.39
C VAL A 114 1.46 10.46 -18.32
N HIS A 115 0.68 11.39 -17.79
CA HIS A 115 -0.25 12.22 -18.58
C HIS A 115 0.33 13.63 -18.75
N PRO A 116 0.71 14.06 -19.98
CA PRO A 116 1.33 15.36 -20.20
C PRO A 116 0.54 16.55 -19.66
N GLU A 117 -0.78 16.55 -19.84
CA GLU A 117 -1.67 17.62 -19.35
C GLU A 117 -1.73 17.70 -17.81
N ALA A 118 -1.44 16.60 -17.11
CA ALA A 118 -1.41 16.56 -15.65
C ALA A 118 -0.03 16.86 -15.05
N ARG A 119 1.02 17.03 -15.88
CA ARG A 119 2.40 17.30 -15.40
C ARG A 119 2.49 18.56 -14.56
N ARG A 120 1.70 19.58 -14.90
CA ARG A 120 1.63 20.84 -14.13
C ARG A 120 1.32 20.63 -12.66
N HIS A 121 0.66 19.53 -12.31
CA HIS A 121 0.28 19.21 -10.94
C HIS A 121 1.37 18.48 -10.14
N SER A 122 2.53 18.18 -10.74
CA SER A 122 3.61 17.43 -10.06
C SER A 122 4.13 18.14 -8.83
N GLU A 123 4.37 19.45 -8.90
CA GLU A 123 4.96 20.22 -7.80
C GLU A 123 3.99 20.36 -6.64
N MET A 124 2.71 20.60 -6.91
CA MET A 124 1.67 20.57 -5.88
C MET A 124 1.59 19.19 -5.21
N VAL A 125 1.60 18.09 -5.99
CA VAL A 125 1.55 16.74 -5.42
C VAL A 125 2.78 16.47 -4.54
N LYS A 126 3.98 16.86 -4.98
CA LYS A 126 5.24 16.73 -4.21
C LYS A 126 5.19 17.56 -2.92
N ALA A 127 4.73 18.81 -3.00
CA ALA A 127 4.62 19.70 -1.85
C ALA A 127 3.72 19.09 -0.76
N TYR A 128 2.52 18.63 -1.12
CA TYR A 128 1.63 17.96 -0.17
C TYR A 128 2.20 16.64 0.38
N GLY A 129 2.96 15.91 -0.43
CA GLY A 129 3.55 14.64 -0.06
C GLY A 129 2.52 13.58 0.40
N ALA A 130 3.00 12.54 1.09
CA ALA A 130 2.12 11.52 1.66
C ALA A 130 1.20 12.09 2.75
N SER A 131 1.63 13.11 3.49
CA SER A 131 0.87 13.72 4.60
C SER A 131 -0.36 14.48 4.13
N GLY A 132 -0.31 15.11 2.94
CA GLY A 132 -1.44 15.80 2.31
C GLY A 132 -2.43 14.88 1.59
N MET A 133 -2.16 13.57 1.54
CA MET A 133 -3.12 12.58 1.05
C MET A 133 -4.24 12.35 2.06
N SER A 134 -5.46 12.16 1.57
CA SER A 134 -6.63 11.90 2.42
C SER A 134 -6.56 10.51 3.06
N THR A 135 -6.94 10.44 4.33
CA THR A 135 -7.17 9.19 5.05
C THR A 135 -8.52 8.63 4.63
N ASP A 136 -8.51 7.45 4.02
CA ASP A 136 -9.73 6.65 3.85
C ASP A 136 -10.04 5.98 5.19
N GLU A 137 -11.02 6.49 5.93
CA GLU A 137 -11.60 5.74 7.05
C GLU A 137 -12.68 4.80 6.50
N SER A 138 -12.65 3.57 6.99
CA SER A 138 -13.50 2.48 6.55
C SER A 138 -14.89 2.62 7.14
N GLU A 139 -15.81 3.22 6.39
CA GLU A 139 -17.19 2.77 6.37
C GLU A 139 -17.25 1.77 5.22
N HIS A 140 -17.21 0.47 5.55
CA HIS A 140 -17.37 -0.58 4.54
C HIS A 140 -18.84 -0.64 4.15
N GLU A 141 -19.28 0.34 3.37
CA GLU A 141 -20.49 0.16 2.60
C GLU A 141 -20.10 -0.66 1.38
N THR A 142 -20.45 -1.94 1.42
CA THR A 142 -20.50 -2.73 0.20
C THR A 142 -21.59 -2.11 -0.65
N THR A 143 -21.19 -1.21 -1.56
CA THR A 143 -22.06 -0.83 -2.67
C THR A 143 -22.59 -2.11 -3.29
N GLY A 144 -23.87 -2.18 -3.69
CA GLY A 144 -24.50 -3.39 -4.24
C GLY A 144 -23.77 -4.05 -5.43
N THR A 145 -22.70 -3.40 -5.91
CA THR A 145 -21.71 -3.88 -6.89
C THR A 145 -20.53 -4.68 -6.30
N GLY A 146 -20.46 -4.92 -4.98
CA GLY A 146 -19.39 -5.71 -4.34
C GLY A 146 -18.04 -5.00 -4.18
N ALA A 147 -17.95 -3.71 -4.53
CA ALA A 147 -16.73 -2.91 -4.41
C ALA A 147 -16.73 -2.11 -3.10
N ALA A 148 -15.60 -2.12 -2.39
CA ALA A 148 -15.42 -1.28 -1.20
C ALA A 148 -15.35 0.21 -1.61
N SER A 149 -16.34 0.99 -1.17
CA SER A 149 -16.30 2.45 -1.23
C SER A 149 -15.58 3.01 -0.01
N TYR A 150 -14.99 4.19 -0.16
CA TYR A 150 -14.36 4.92 0.94
C TYR A 150 -14.75 6.39 0.87
N ASN A 151 -15.25 6.91 1.98
CA ASN A 151 -15.57 8.32 2.13
C ASN A 151 -14.28 9.13 2.33
N VAL A 152 -14.03 10.05 1.41
CA VAL A 152 -12.85 10.92 1.48
C VAL A 152 -13.06 11.97 2.57
N LYS A 153 -12.21 11.97 3.60
CA LYS A 153 -12.17 13.05 4.58
C LYS A 153 -11.45 14.28 4.01
N SER A 154 -12.12 15.43 4.05
CA SER A 154 -11.51 16.70 3.66
C SER A 154 -10.51 17.14 4.73
N LYS A 155 -9.41 17.78 4.32
CA LYS A 155 -8.41 18.34 5.24
C LYS A 155 -8.69 19.82 5.43
N PHE A 156 -8.98 20.23 6.66
CA PHE A 156 -9.35 21.62 6.97
C PHE A 156 -8.27 22.63 6.55
N TRP A 157 -6.99 22.22 6.58
CA TRP A 157 -5.84 23.05 6.26
C TRP A 157 -5.48 23.09 4.77
N ARG A 158 -6.04 22.21 3.95
CA ARG A 158 -5.65 22.06 2.54
C ARG A 158 -6.47 22.98 1.66
N HIS A 159 -5.86 23.57 0.62
CA HIS A 159 -6.60 24.39 -0.33
C HIS A 159 -7.79 23.61 -0.94
N PRO A 160 -9.01 24.17 -0.97
CA PRO A 160 -10.21 23.44 -1.42
C PRO A 160 -10.12 22.97 -2.88
N GLU A 161 -9.45 23.74 -3.74
CA GLU A 161 -9.27 23.40 -5.16
C GLU A 161 -8.24 22.27 -5.41
N ALA A 162 -7.50 21.84 -4.37
CA ALA A 162 -6.60 20.69 -4.48
C ALA A 162 -7.36 19.36 -4.62
N GLU A 163 -8.55 19.26 -4.04
CA GLU A 163 -9.33 18.01 -4.05
C GLU A 163 -9.83 17.63 -5.46
N PRO A 164 -10.41 18.55 -6.26
CA PRO A 164 -10.71 18.29 -7.67
C PRO A 164 -9.50 17.79 -8.46
N CYS A 165 -8.33 18.43 -8.28
CA CYS A 165 -7.10 18.00 -8.94
C CYS A 165 -6.73 16.56 -8.56
N PHE A 166 -6.80 16.21 -7.28
CA PHE A 166 -6.53 14.86 -6.80
C PHE A 166 -7.53 13.83 -7.34
N SER A 167 -8.81 14.18 -7.42
CA SER A 167 -9.86 13.32 -8.01
C SER A 167 -9.57 13.02 -9.48
N ILE A 168 -9.13 14.02 -10.25
CA ILE A 168 -8.71 13.87 -11.65
C ILE A 168 -7.50 12.94 -11.76
N LEU A 169 -6.48 13.11 -10.91
CA LEU A 169 -5.30 12.23 -10.91
C LEU A 169 -5.65 10.76 -10.59
N ASP A 170 -6.62 10.55 -9.70
CA ASP A 170 -7.13 9.21 -9.38
C ASP A 170 -7.89 8.62 -10.59
N ALA A 171 -8.67 9.42 -11.32
CA ALA A 171 -9.36 8.99 -12.53
C ALA A 171 -8.41 8.67 -13.69
N LEU A 172 -7.35 9.47 -13.86
CA LEU A 172 -6.27 9.20 -14.82
C LEU A 172 -5.53 7.90 -14.52
N HIS A 173 -5.31 7.59 -13.24
CA HIS A 173 -4.72 6.32 -12.82
C HIS A 173 -5.62 5.14 -13.24
N ARG A 174 -6.92 5.23 -12.95
CA ARG A 174 -7.91 4.23 -13.36
C ARG A 174 -7.95 4.03 -14.87
N ASN A 175 -8.01 5.12 -15.64
CA ASN A 175 -8.00 5.05 -17.10
C ASN A 175 -6.77 4.25 -17.58
N THR A 176 -5.58 4.58 -17.08
CA THR A 176 -4.33 3.89 -17.45
C THR A 176 -4.34 2.40 -17.09
N ARG A 177 -5.01 2.02 -16.00
CA ARG A 177 -5.10 0.63 -15.54
C ARG A 177 -6.14 -0.20 -16.29
N PHE A 178 -7.24 0.42 -16.75
CA PHE A 178 -8.42 -0.29 -17.25
C PHE A 178 -8.84 0.08 -18.69
N ARG A 179 -7.97 0.71 -19.49
CA ARG A 179 -8.28 1.10 -20.88
C ARG A 179 -8.94 -0.04 -21.69
N PRO A 180 -10.15 0.16 -22.26
CA PRO A 180 -10.73 -0.77 -23.21
C PRO A 180 -9.92 -0.76 -24.51
N GLY A 181 -9.57 -1.93 -25.04
CA GLY A 181 -8.96 -2.05 -26.38
C GLY A 181 -7.41 -1.95 -26.45
N GLY A 182 -6.71 -1.74 -25.34
CA GLY A 182 -5.26 -1.89 -25.31
C GLY A 182 -4.86 -3.37 -25.40
N SER A 183 -4.01 -3.73 -26.37
CA SER A 183 -3.41 -5.06 -26.56
C SER A 183 -2.68 -5.65 -25.34
N LYS A 184 -2.57 -4.88 -24.26
CA LYS A 184 -2.25 -5.38 -22.91
C LYS A 184 -3.53 -5.88 -22.25
N LYS A 185 -4.02 -7.03 -22.75
CA LYS A 185 -4.75 -8.10 -22.02
C LYS A 185 -5.07 -7.64 -20.61
N ILE A 186 -6.28 -7.08 -20.36
CA ILE A 186 -6.76 -6.53 -19.07
C ILE A 186 -5.93 -7.17 -17.99
N ILE A 187 -4.83 -6.51 -17.59
CA ILE A 187 -3.92 -7.19 -16.71
C ILE A 187 -4.67 -7.06 -15.39
N ARG A 188 -5.51 -8.05 -15.10
CA ARG A 188 -5.87 -8.50 -13.76
C ARG A 188 -4.54 -8.87 -13.09
N LYS A 189 -3.62 -7.89 -12.98
CA LYS A 189 -2.39 -7.99 -12.22
C LYS A 189 -2.90 -8.37 -10.85
N ARG A 190 -2.40 -9.49 -10.33
CA ARG A 190 -2.51 -9.84 -8.91
C ARG A 190 -2.57 -8.55 -8.08
N GLY A 191 -3.72 -8.31 -7.47
CA GLY A 191 -4.04 -7.05 -6.80
C GLY A 191 -5.54 -6.79 -6.83
N GLY A 192 -6.10 -6.45 -5.67
CA GLY A 192 -7.54 -6.21 -5.52
C GLY A 192 -8.09 -5.13 -6.46
N GLN A 193 -9.43 -5.11 -6.57
CA GLN A 193 -10.15 -4.04 -7.26
C GLN A 193 -9.73 -2.67 -6.72
N GLU A 194 -9.72 -1.68 -7.59
CA GLU A 194 -9.47 -0.32 -7.14
C GLU A 194 -10.60 0.14 -6.25
N ARG A 195 -10.23 0.72 -5.11
CA ARG A 195 -11.17 1.27 -4.14
C ARG A 195 -11.83 2.50 -4.74
N ILE A 196 -13.15 2.55 -4.73
CA ILE A 196 -13.89 3.73 -5.18
C ILE A 196 -13.82 4.75 -4.05
N ARG A 197 -13.31 5.95 -4.37
CA ARG A 197 -13.26 7.08 -3.43
C ARG A 197 -14.43 7.98 -3.72
N VAL A 198 -15.34 8.10 -2.74
CA VAL A 198 -16.54 8.91 -2.83
C VAL A 198 -16.31 10.19 -2.03
N VAL A 199 -16.47 11.33 -2.69
CA VAL A 199 -16.55 12.63 -2.02
C VAL A 199 -18.00 12.82 -1.62
N SER A 200 -18.30 12.73 -0.32
CA SER A 200 -19.65 13.00 0.17
C SER A 200 -19.98 14.49 0.05
N ALA A 201 -21.27 14.82 -0.08
CA ALA A 201 -21.73 16.22 -0.12
C ALA A 201 -21.30 17.00 1.14
N ASN A 202 -21.26 16.30 2.29
CA ASN A 202 -20.75 16.82 3.56
C ASN A 202 -19.56 15.95 4.02
N PRO A 203 -18.32 16.21 3.56
CA PRO A 203 -17.17 15.41 3.92
C PRO A 203 -16.76 15.68 5.37
N LYS A 204 -16.67 14.62 6.18
CA LYS A 204 -16.10 14.70 7.53
C LYS A 204 -14.71 15.30 7.45
N GLN A 205 -14.42 16.28 8.31
CA GLN A 205 -13.08 16.88 8.36
C GLN A 205 -12.08 15.90 9.00
N SER A 206 -10.88 15.85 8.45
CA SER A 206 -9.75 15.13 9.01
C SER A 206 -9.15 15.94 10.15
N THR A 207 -8.83 15.29 11.26
CA THR A 207 -8.09 15.86 12.40
C THR A 207 -6.57 15.88 12.15
N SER A 208 -6.11 15.52 10.95
CA SER A 208 -4.68 15.49 10.65
C SER A 208 -4.08 16.89 10.65
N GLU A 209 -2.92 17.02 11.27
CA GLU A 209 -2.16 18.27 11.30
C GLU A 209 -1.80 18.78 9.89
N PRO A 210 -1.63 20.11 9.74
CA PRO A 210 -1.08 20.71 8.53
C PRO A 210 0.31 20.19 8.21
N VAL A 211 0.63 20.08 6.92
CA VAL A 211 2.03 19.89 6.50
C VAL A 211 2.74 21.21 6.72
N LEU A 212 3.85 21.22 7.45
CA LEU A 212 4.62 22.43 7.72
C LEU A 212 5.42 22.87 6.49
N GLY A 213 5.59 24.18 6.32
CA GLY A 213 6.43 24.74 5.25
C GLY A 213 5.87 24.60 3.84
N LEU A 214 4.55 24.40 3.67
CA LEU A 214 3.97 24.53 2.33
C LEU A 214 3.96 25.99 1.89
N PRO A 215 3.99 26.25 0.57
CA PRO A 215 3.62 27.55 0.03
C PRO A 215 2.25 27.99 0.55
N SER A 216 2.14 29.26 0.97
CA SER A 216 0.92 29.82 1.57
C SER A 216 -0.36 29.54 0.77
N HIS A 217 -0.27 29.63 -0.56
CA HIS A 217 -1.38 29.39 -1.49
C HIS A 217 -1.84 27.92 -1.60
N LEU A 218 -1.11 26.96 -1.01
CA LEU A 218 -1.54 25.57 -0.90
C LEU A 218 -2.30 25.29 0.40
N TYR A 219 -2.31 26.21 1.35
CA TYR A 219 -3.19 26.10 2.51
C TYR A 219 -4.61 26.57 2.16
N HIS A 220 -5.56 26.16 3.00
CA HIS A 220 -6.90 26.69 2.97
C HIS A 220 -6.85 28.21 3.25
N PRO A 221 -7.57 29.07 2.51
CA PRO A 221 -7.50 30.53 2.69
C PRO A 221 -7.87 31.03 4.10
N ARG A 222 -8.66 30.23 4.83
CA ARG A 222 -9.05 30.51 6.23
C ARG A 222 -8.04 30.03 7.27
N LEU A 223 -6.98 29.32 6.87
CA LEU A 223 -5.93 28.89 7.78
C LEU A 223 -4.91 30.04 7.93
N ASP A 224 -4.60 30.40 9.16
CA ASP A 224 -3.55 31.38 9.43
C ASP A 224 -2.19 30.80 9.03
N GLY A 225 -1.55 31.40 8.01
CA GLY A 225 -0.27 30.97 7.48
C GLY A 225 0.90 31.12 8.48
N SER A 226 0.75 31.99 9.49
CA SER A 226 1.76 32.17 10.54
C SER A 226 1.88 30.94 11.46
N ALA A 227 0.77 30.21 11.65
CA ALA A 227 0.70 29.05 12.53
C ALA A 227 1.40 27.79 11.96
N VAL A 228 1.77 27.79 10.68
CA VAL A 228 2.28 26.60 9.96
C VAL A 228 3.65 26.81 9.32
N ALA A 229 4.33 27.92 9.66
CA ALA A 229 5.59 28.34 9.04
C ALA A 229 5.51 28.32 7.51
N ALA A 230 4.43 28.87 6.96
CA ALA A 230 4.19 28.87 5.51
C ALA A 230 5.33 29.54 4.75
N GLN A 231 5.74 28.94 3.64
CA GLN A 231 6.72 29.55 2.76
C GLN A 231 6.05 30.65 1.94
N SER A 232 6.69 31.83 1.90
CA SER A 232 6.32 32.86 0.93
C SER A 232 6.69 32.36 -0.47
N SER A 233 5.73 32.38 -1.38
CA SER A 233 5.96 32.07 -2.78
C SER A 233 5.26 33.14 -3.61
N GLU A 234 6.03 33.80 -4.48
CA GLU A 234 5.53 34.86 -5.36
C GLU A 234 4.56 34.30 -6.42
N VAL A 235 4.70 33.02 -6.77
CA VAL A 235 3.88 32.37 -7.79
C VAL A 235 2.75 31.61 -7.14
N ARG A 236 1.52 32.10 -7.32
CA ARG A 236 0.31 31.38 -6.93
C ARG A 236 0.14 30.16 -7.83
N TYR A 237 0.06 28.98 -7.22
CA TYR A 237 -0.27 27.77 -7.96
C TYR A 237 -1.69 27.82 -8.51
N ASP A 238 -1.83 27.44 -9.79
CA ASP A 238 -3.10 27.36 -10.49
C ASP A 238 -3.65 25.92 -10.46
N PHE A 239 -4.80 25.75 -9.81
CA PHE A 239 -5.52 24.48 -9.69
C PHE A 239 -6.40 24.14 -10.91
N HIS A 240 -6.42 24.98 -11.96
CA HIS A 240 -7.22 24.69 -13.14
C HIS A 240 -6.74 23.45 -13.89
N ASN A 241 -7.72 22.66 -14.32
CA ASN A 241 -7.52 21.45 -15.10
C ASN A 241 -7.92 21.73 -16.56
N THR A 242 -7.19 21.16 -17.51
CA THR A 242 -7.56 21.27 -18.93
C THR A 242 -8.85 20.51 -19.21
N THR A 243 -9.63 20.96 -20.20
CA THR A 243 -10.86 20.26 -20.61
C THR A 243 -10.58 18.80 -21.01
N GLY A 244 -9.41 18.53 -21.57
CA GLY A 244 -8.96 17.17 -21.93
C GLY A 244 -8.93 16.21 -20.73
N ILE A 245 -8.21 16.57 -19.66
CA ILE A 245 -8.13 15.71 -18.46
C ILE A 245 -9.45 15.64 -17.69
N ILE A 246 -10.26 16.70 -17.73
CA ILE A 246 -11.61 16.69 -17.15
C ILE A 246 -12.48 15.66 -17.87
N ASN A 247 -12.49 15.65 -19.21
CA ASN A 247 -13.26 14.68 -19.99
C ASN A 247 -12.81 13.24 -19.72
N ILE A 248 -11.49 13.01 -19.66
CA ILE A 248 -10.96 11.70 -19.29
C ILE A 248 -11.40 11.31 -17.88
N ALA A 249 -11.35 12.25 -16.93
CA ALA A 249 -11.74 11.98 -15.55
C ALA A 249 -13.23 11.66 -15.44
N THR A 250 -14.11 12.44 -16.06
CA THR A 250 -15.57 12.24 -16.10
C THR A 250 -15.94 10.86 -16.65
N ASN A 251 -15.25 10.39 -17.68
CA ASN A 251 -15.45 9.05 -18.24
C ASN A 251 -14.94 7.91 -17.34
N ASN A 252 -14.20 8.23 -16.27
CA ASN A 252 -13.52 7.27 -15.39
C ASN A 252 -13.78 7.53 -13.89
N THR A 253 -14.78 8.33 -13.49
CA THR A 253 -15.08 8.73 -12.10
C THR A 253 -15.72 7.63 -11.24
N GLY A 254 -15.61 6.36 -11.61
CA GLY A 254 -16.16 5.26 -10.81
C GLY A 254 -17.60 4.90 -11.16
N ARG A 255 -18.18 5.50 -12.21
CA ARG A 255 -19.10 4.75 -13.06
C ARG A 255 -18.25 3.74 -13.81
N LEU A 256 -18.03 2.58 -13.18
CA LEU A 256 -17.86 1.34 -13.92
C LEU A 256 -18.87 1.43 -15.06
N ASN A 257 -18.41 1.46 -16.31
CA ASN A 257 -19.22 0.96 -17.40
C ASN A 257 -19.83 -0.33 -16.86
N THR A 258 -21.14 -0.29 -16.69
CA THR A 258 -22.03 -1.43 -16.66
C THR A 258 -21.29 -2.67 -17.16
N LEU A 259 -20.82 -3.50 -16.22
CA LEU A 259 -20.46 -4.89 -16.46
C LEU A 259 -21.75 -5.69 -16.74
N ARG A 260 -22.55 -5.18 -17.68
CA ARG A 260 -23.78 -5.67 -18.31
C ARG A 260 -23.97 -4.74 -19.53
N HIS A 261 -23.35 -5.02 -20.67
CA HIS A 261 -23.87 -5.99 -21.62
C HIS A 261 -22.73 -6.66 -22.36
N PHE A 262 -22.37 -7.88 -21.96
CA PHE A 262 -22.05 -8.94 -22.91
C PHE A 262 -22.27 -10.28 -22.19
N ARG A 263 -23.28 -10.98 -22.71
CA ARG A 263 -23.93 -12.23 -22.27
C ARG A 263 -24.96 -12.08 -21.17
#